data_AF-A0A9E6MTC1-F1
#
_entry.id   AF-A0A9E6MTC1-F1
#
_cell.length_a   1.000
_cell.length_b   1.000
_cell.length_c   1.000
_cell.angle_alpha   90.00
_cell.angle_beta   90.00
_cell.angle_gamma   90.00
#
_symmetry.space_group_name_H-M   'P 1'
#
loop_
_entity.id
_entity.type
_entity.pdbx_description
1 polymer ?
#
loop_
_entity_poly.entity_id
_entity_poly.type
_entity_poly.pdbx_seq_one_letter_code
_entity_poly.pdbx_strand_id
1 'polypeptide(L)'
;MNITSTSTSTSTSTFAVGDIVQILYSKNPAGNCCIAVATISEIHDTYVKVIDIRFFTGNAVMKATSNETTPTILSKIAFSRISKISEGEYLRDMYLCSYE
;
A
#
# COMPACT_ATOMS: atom_id res chain seq x y z
N MET A 1 -18.92 -39.51 -0.05
CA MET A 1 -18.94 -38.03 -0.11
C MET A 1 -17.92 -37.53 0.90
N ASN A 2 -16.77 -37.04 0.43
CA ASN A 2 -15.75 -36.49 1.30
C ASN A 2 -15.79 -34.98 1.13
N ILE A 3 -16.33 -34.27 2.12
CA ILE A 3 -16.31 -32.81 2.16
C ILE A 3 -14.93 -32.43 2.69
N THR A 4 -14.01 -32.17 1.78
CA THR A 4 -12.72 -31.56 2.14
C THR A 4 -12.97 -30.08 2.36
N SER A 5 -13.23 -29.71 3.62
CA SER A 5 -13.18 -28.32 4.07
C SER A 5 -11.72 -27.85 4.04
N THR A 6 -11.27 -27.33 2.89
CA THR A 6 -10.00 -26.61 2.81
C THR A 6 -10.23 -25.16 3.23
N SER A 7 -9.88 -24.94 4.49
CA SER A 7 -9.52 -23.69 5.15
C SER A 7 -9.21 -22.51 4.22
N THR A 8 -10.05 -21.49 4.28
CA THR A 8 -9.73 -20.12 3.87
C THR A 8 -8.70 -19.54 4.85
N SER A 9 -7.43 -19.51 4.47
CA SER A 9 -6.40 -18.75 5.17
C SER A 9 -6.60 -17.26 4.89
N THR A 10 -7.47 -16.61 5.67
CA THR A 10 -7.59 -15.15 5.69
C THR A 10 -6.26 -14.55 6.13
N SER A 11 -5.63 -13.79 5.24
CA SER A 11 -4.31 -13.17 5.37
C SER A 11 -4.29 -11.98 6.33
N THR A 12 -4.98 -12.09 7.46
CA THR A 12 -5.16 -11.02 8.45
C THR A 12 -4.07 -11.00 9.54
N SER A 13 -3.13 -11.95 9.54
CA SER A 13 -2.10 -12.05 10.60
C SER A 13 -0.78 -11.30 10.34
N THR A 14 -0.58 -10.69 9.16
CA THR A 14 0.72 -10.08 8.79
C THR A 14 0.78 -8.56 8.94
N PHE A 15 -0.37 -7.88 8.90
CA PHE A 15 -0.48 -6.42 8.91
C PHE A 15 -1.10 -5.92 10.22
N ALA A 16 -0.60 -4.80 10.72
CA ALA A 16 -1.07 -4.12 11.91
C ALA A 16 -1.31 -2.63 11.63
N VAL A 17 -2.21 -2.01 12.42
CA VAL A 17 -2.36 -0.56 12.44
C VAL A 17 -1.03 0.07 12.84
N GLY A 18 -0.60 1.10 12.12
CA GLY A 18 0.72 1.72 12.28
C GLY A 18 1.82 1.13 11.40
N ASP A 19 1.59 0.00 10.72
CA ASP A 19 2.54 -0.51 9.73
C ASP A 19 2.68 0.48 8.57
N ILE A 20 3.93 0.72 8.16
CA ILE A 20 4.25 1.44 6.93
C ILE A 20 4.24 0.43 5.77
N VAL A 21 3.47 0.73 4.73
CA VAL A 21 3.29 -0.13 3.57
C VAL A 21 3.49 0.61 2.26
N GLN A 22 4.03 -0.10 1.27
CA GLN A 22 4.02 0.34 -0.12
C GLN A 22 2.67 -0.04 -0.75
N ILE A 23 2.04 0.89 -1.46
CA ILE A 23 0.82 0.66 -2.24
C ILE A 23 1.21 0.39 -3.70
N LEU A 24 0.92 -0.82 -4.16
CA LEU A 24 1.20 -1.30 -5.51
C LEU A 24 0.23 -0.70 -6.54
N TYR A 25 0.73 -0.54 -7.77
CA TYR A 25 -0.02 0.00 -8.93
C TYR A 25 -0.57 1.41 -8.65
N SER A 26 0.31 2.31 -8.22
CA SER A 26 -0.04 3.67 -7.82
C SER A 26 0.37 4.68 -8.88
N LYS A 27 -0.50 5.69 -9.08
CA LYS A 27 -0.16 6.90 -9.84
C LYS A 27 -0.36 8.15 -9.00
N ASN A 28 0.49 9.14 -9.20
CA ASN A 28 0.38 10.42 -8.51
C ASN A 28 -0.82 11.25 -9.05
N PRO A 29 -1.20 12.36 -8.41
CA PRO A 29 -2.31 13.21 -8.88
C PRO A 29 -2.13 13.77 -10.31
N ALA A 30 -0.89 13.85 -10.81
CA ALA A 30 -0.59 14.26 -12.18
C ALA A 30 -0.73 13.12 -13.23
N GLY A 31 -1.15 11.92 -12.80
CA GLY A 31 -1.36 10.76 -13.66
C GLY A 31 -0.08 10.03 -14.07
N ASN A 32 1.01 10.18 -13.31
CA ASN A 32 2.29 9.53 -13.59
C ASN A 32 2.51 8.35 -12.63
N CYS A 33 3.17 7.29 -13.09
CA CYS A 33 3.58 6.16 -12.25
C CYS A 33 4.41 6.66 -11.06
N CYS A 34 4.15 6.10 -9.89
CA CYS A 34 4.88 6.44 -8.67
C CYS A 34 4.91 5.27 -7.70
N ILE A 35 5.85 5.32 -6.77
CA ILE A 35 5.78 4.52 -5.54
C ILE A 35 4.95 5.33 -4.55
N ALA A 36 3.85 4.77 -4.06
CA ALA A 36 3.11 5.38 -2.96
C ALA A 36 3.40 4.59 -1.67
N VAL A 37 3.75 5.29 -0.61
CA VAL A 37 3.97 4.72 0.73
C VAL A 37 3.02 5.40 1.70
N ALA A 38 2.45 4.62 2.62
CA ALA A 38 1.48 5.13 3.58
C ALA A 38 1.49 4.31 4.87
N THR A 39 0.88 4.86 5.93
CA THR A 39 0.71 4.17 7.21
C THR A 39 -0.70 3.60 7.30
N ILE A 40 -0.84 2.34 7.73
CA ILE A 40 -2.16 1.73 7.95
C ILE A 40 -2.86 2.41 9.13
N SER A 41 -4.07 2.93 8.91
CA SER A 41 -4.91 3.54 9.96
C SER A 41 -6.05 2.63 10.43
N GLU A 42 -6.62 1.83 9.53
CA GLU A 42 -7.69 0.90 9.85
C GLU A 42 -7.52 -0.41 9.06
N ILE A 43 -7.85 -1.53 9.70
CA ILE A 43 -7.86 -2.85 9.09
C ILE A 43 -9.29 -3.38 9.08
N HIS A 44 -9.73 -3.83 7.91
CA HIS A 44 -11.03 -4.48 7.67
C HIS A 44 -10.78 -5.86 7.07
N ASP A 45 -11.81 -6.72 7.02
CA ASP A 45 -11.69 -8.11 6.59
C ASP A 45 -11.05 -8.29 5.20
N THR A 46 -11.25 -7.33 4.29
CA THR A 46 -10.83 -7.43 2.88
C THR A 46 -9.95 -6.28 2.41
N TYR A 47 -9.77 -5.24 3.22
CA TYR A 47 -9.04 -4.03 2.84
C TYR A 47 -8.48 -3.29 4.05
N VAL A 48 -7.56 -2.37 3.79
CA VAL A 48 -7.07 -1.40 4.77
C VAL A 48 -7.43 0.02 4.35
N LYS A 49 -7.53 0.91 5.33
CA LYS A 49 -7.41 2.35 5.09
C LYS A 49 -6.02 2.81 5.51
N VAL A 50 -5.54 3.85 4.86
CA VAL A 50 -4.19 4.39 5.07
C VAL A 50 -4.24 5.90 5.28
N ILE A 51 -3.22 6.42 5.94
CA ILE A 51 -2.98 7.84 6.19
C ILE A 51 -1.54 8.19 5.79
N ASP A 52 -1.23 9.49 5.83
CA ASP A 52 0.13 10.01 5.59
C ASP A 52 0.75 9.49 4.29
N ILE A 53 -0.04 9.52 3.21
CA ILE A 53 0.36 9.00 1.90
C ILE A 53 1.44 9.91 1.30
N ARG A 54 2.58 9.34 0.94
CA ARG A 54 3.67 10.00 0.22
C ARG A 54 3.85 9.37 -1.15
N PHE A 55 4.05 10.20 -2.17
CA PHE A 55 4.29 9.78 -3.54
C PHE A 55 5.73 10.05 -3.93
N PHE A 56 6.43 9.02 -4.36
CA PHE A 56 7.79 9.11 -4.88
C PHE A 56 7.77 8.87 -6.39
N THR A 57 8.13 9.89 -7.15
CA THR A 57 8.33 9.79 -8.60
C THR A 57 9.82 9.78 -8.90
N GLY A 58 10.25 8.89 -9.80
CA GLY A 58 11.61 8.92 -10.31
C GLY A 58 11.87 10.14 -11.20
N ASN A 59 13.12 10.33 -11.58
CA ASN A 59 13.55 11.43 -12.45
C ASN A 59 12.92 11.38 -13.85
N ALA A 60 12.57 10.17 -14.32
CA ALA A 60 11.86 9.98 -15.57
C ALA A 60 10.35 9.92 -15.31
N VAL A 61 9.61 10.85 -15.89
CA VAL A 61 8.15 10.88 -15.80
C VAL A 61 7.56 9.85 -16.76
N MET A 62 7.01 8.77 -16.22
CA MET A 62 6.26 7.78 -16.97
C MET A 62 4.76 7.95 -16.73
N LYS A 63 3.96 8.06 -17.80
CA LYS A 63 2.50 8.07 -17.67
C LYS A 63 1.99 6.73 -17.18
N ALA A 64 1.09 6.78 -16.20
CA ALA A 64 0.44 5.58 -15.70
C ALA A 64 -0.55 5.04 -16.72
N THR A 65 -0.76 3.73 -16.69
CA THR A 65 -1.79 3.08 -17.49
C THR A 65 -3.17 3.29 -16.84
N SER A 66 -4.22 2.73 -17.45
CA SER A 66 -5.58 2.79 -16.91
C SER A 66 -5.73 2.02 -15.59
N ASN A 67 -4.83 1.08 -15.30
CA ASN A 67 -4.98 0.14 -14.19
C ASN A 67 -4.46 0.71 -12.86
N GLU A 68 -3.57 1.71 -12.90
CA GLU A 68 -3.10 2.38 -11.69
C GLU A 68 -4.10 3.41 -11.17
N THR A 69 -4.17 3.52 -9.85
CA THR A 69 -5.06 4.45 -9.15
C THR A 69 -4.27 5.41 -8.28
N THR A 70 -4.84 6.57 -7.98
CA THR A 70 -4.26 7.53 -7.02
C THR A 70 -4.82 7.22 -5.63
N PRO A 71 -4.05 6.59 -4.73
CA PRO A 71 -4.50 6.35 -3.36
C PRO A 71 -4.74 7.68 -2.62
N THR A 72 -5.77 7.68 -1.78
CA THR A 72 -6.18 8.79 -0.91
C THR A 72 -6.51 8.25 0.47
N ILE A 73 -6.63 9.10 1.48
CA ILE A 73 -6.98 8.66 2.85
C ILE A 73 -8.35 7.97 2.96
N LEU A 74 -9.24 8.23 1.99
CA LEU A 74 -10.56 7.59 1.90
C LEU A 74 -10.52 6.28 1.07
N SER A 75 -9.38 5.95 0.47
CA SER A 75 -9.24 4.77 -0.38
C SER A 75 -9.32 3.49 0.45
N LYS A 76 -10.12 2.54 -0.03
CA LYS A 76 -10.13 1.16 0.46
C LYS A 76 -9.11 0.37 -0.35
N ILE A 77 -7.98 0.02 0.26
CA ILE A 77 -6.87 -0.64 -0.43
C ILE A 77 -6.89 -2.13 -0.07
N ALA A 78 -7.07 -3.00 -1.07
CA ALA A 78 -7.04 -4.44 -0.86
C ALA A 78 -5.65 -4.90 -0.38
N PHE A 79 -5.59 -5.96 0.44
CA PHE A 79 -4.33 -6.53 0.91
C PHE A 79 -3.38 -6.95 -0.23
N SER A 80 -3.92 -7.40 -1.35
CA SER A 80 -3.15 -7.75 -2.56
C SER A 80 -2.44 -6.56 -3.22
N ARG A 81 -2.79 -5.33 -2.82
CA ARG A 81 -2.21 -4.08 -3.31
C ARG A 81 -1.26 -3.43 -2.33
N ILE A 82 -0.93 -4.08 -1.22
CA ILE A 82 0.05 -3.55 -0.26
C ILE A 82 1.18 -4.53 -0.03
N SER A 83 2.38 -3.99 0.16
CA SER A 83 3.55 -4.74 0.64
C SER A 83 4.06 -4.09 1.91
N LYS A 84 4.32 -4.89 2.94
CA LYS A 84 4.91 -4.40 4.19
C LYS A 84 6.33 -3.94 3.92
N ILE A 85 6.70 -2.78 4.48
CA ILE A 85 8.05 -2.25 4.40
C ILE A 85 8.73 -2.57 5.74
N SER A 86 9.79 -3.36 5.68
CA SER A 86 10.53 -3.80 6.86
C SER A 86 11.35 -2.66 7.48
N GLU A 87 11.73 -2.84 8.74
CA GLU A 87 12.73 -1.97 9.37
C GLU A 87 14.09 -2.14 8.66
N GLY A 88 14.73 -1.02 8.32
CA GLY A 88 15.99 -1.00 7.56
C GLY A 88 15.83 -0.99 6.03
N GLU A 89 14.61 -1.03 5.51
CA GLU A 89 14.39 -0.80 4.07
C GLU A 89 14.51 0.70 3.74
N TYR A 90 15.25 1.02 2.68
CA TYR A 90 15.46 2.40 2.21
C TYR A 90 14.14 3.17 1.98
N LEU A 91 13.08 2.48 1.54
CA LEU A 91 11.76 3.10 1.36
C LEU A 91 11.14 3.58 2.68
N ARG A 92 11.40 2.88 3.79
CA ARG A 92 10.98 3.30 5.13
C ARG A 92 11.73 4.55 5.55
N ASP A 93 13.05 4.57 5.33
CA ASP A 93 13.88 5.72 5.66
C ASP A 93 13.43 6.95 4.87
N MET A 94 13.20 6.83 3.55
CA MET A 94 12.65 7.91 2.74
C MET A 94 11.29 8.43 3.24
N TYR A 95 10.43 7.51 3.70
CA TYR A 95 9.12 7.86 4.25
C TYR A 95 9.23 8.65 5.56
N LEU A 96 10.15 8.27 6.44
CA LEU A 96 10.38 8.88 7.75
C LEU A 96 11.20 10.18 7.66
N CYS A 97 12.19 10.26 6.77
CA CYS A 97 13.10 11.40 6.61
C CYS A 97 12.42 12.69 6.11
N SER A 98 11.14 12.66 5.76
CA SER A 98 10.41 13.84 5.31
C SER A 98 9.55 14.46 6.43
N TYR A 99 10.11 14.43 7.65
CA TYR A 99 9.65 15.06 8.91
C TYR A 99 10.72 15.98 9.55
N GLU A 100 11.76 16.38 8.81
CA GLU A 100 12.66 17.48 9.20
C GLU A 100 12.30 18.80 8.49
#